data_AF-A0A5B1C7J0-F1
#
_entry.id   AF-A0A5B1C7J0-F1
#
_cell.length_a   1.000
_cell.length_b   1.000
_cell.length_c   1.000
_cell.angle_alpha   90.00
_cell.angle_beta   90.00
_cell.angle_gamma   90.00
#
_symmetry.space_group_name_H-M   'P 1'
#
loop_
_entity.id
_entity.type
_entity.pdbx_description
1 polymer ?
#
loop_
_entity_poly.entity_id
_entity_poly.type
_entity_poly.pdbx_seq_one_letter_code
_entity_poly.pdbx_strand_id
1 'polypeptide(L)'
;MHVTDSALPHDETTANRIQTRRWCVILLYTLAAFWGVAQIASPNNVFLYYLSALLFAGTATCWASLDFRIQGRRFPGIVPLIYFLTWPAATLAYLVYTRGFRGLGYWALHALGLVAILMFTFVPSALLLDWLGWINLDEIQ
;
A
#
# COMPACT_ATOMS: atom_id res chain seq x y z
N MET A 1 44.33 25.66 -8.54
CA MET A 1 42.89 25.96 -8.48
C MET A 1 42.16 24.91 -9.30
N HIS A 2 41.89 23.73 -8.73
CA HIS A 2 40.95 22.71 -9.24
C HIS A 2 41.02 21.50 -8.31
N VAL A 3 40.05 21.29 -7.40
CA VAL A 3 39.70 19.96 -6.84
C VAL A 3 38.22 19.98 -6.42
N THR A 4 37.38 19.65 -7.39
CA THR A 4 36.13 18.86 -7.34
C THR A 4 35.03 19.20 -6.31
N ASP A 5 33.95 19.75 -6.87
CA ASP A 5 32.55 19.54 -6.48
C ASP A 5 32.19 18.03 -6.41
N SER A 6 32.52 17.34 -5.32
CA SER A 6 32.09 15.94 -5.10
C SER A 6 30.87 15.81 -4.17
N ALA A 7 30.17 16.90 -3.89
CA ALA A 7 29.13 16.96 -2.86
C ALA A 7 27.72 16.48 -3.29
N LEU A 8 27.44 16.15 -4.56
CA LEU A 8 26.06 16.07 -5.05
C LEU A 8 25.64 14.79 -5.84
N PRO A 9 25.82 13.56 -5.31
CA PRO A 9 24.94 12.45 -5.74
C PRO A 9 24.23 11.72 -4.59
N HIS A 10 24.67 11.90 -3.35
CA HIS A 10 24.15 11.10 -2.22
C HIS A 10 22.83 11.66 -1.64
N ASP A 11 22.61 12.98 -1.77
CA ASP A 11 21.43 13.64 -1.21
C ASP A 11 20.21 13.50 -2.15
N GLU A 12 20.38 13.75 -3.45
CA GLU A 12 19.30 13.61 -4.46
C GLU A 12 18.73 12.18 -4.52
N THR A 13 19.60 11.17 -4.44
CA THR A 13 19.17 9.76 -4.45
C THR A 13 18.39 9.37 -3.21
N THR A 14 18.67 10.00 -2.05
CA THR A 14 17.94 9.77 -0.81
C THR A 14 16.60 10.49 -0.80
N ALA A 15 16.57 11.75 -1.25
CA ALA A 15 15.36 12.54 -1.40
C ALA A 15 14.35 11.85 -2.34
N ASN A 16 14.83 11.38 -3.50
CA ASN A 16 14.01 10.63 -4.46
C ASN A 16 13.43 9.35 -3.84
N ARG A 17 14.23 8.58 -3.08
CA ARG A 17 13.74 7.37 -2.37
C ARG A 17 12.65 7.69 -1.35
N ILE A 18 12.78 8.78 -0.60
CA ILE A 18 11.77 9.23 0.37
C ILE A 18 10.47 9.61 -0.35
N GLN A 19 10.58 10.32 -1.48
CA GLN A 19 9.43 10.68 -2.30
C GLN A 19 8.73 9.44 -2.87
N THR A 20 9.48 8.48 -3.43
CA THR A 20 8.92 7.23 -3.94
C THR A 20 8.26 6.41 -2.83
N ARG A 21 8.85 6.37 -1.62
CA ARG A 21 8.21 5.73 -0.46
C ARG A 21 6.84 6.35 -0.14
N ARG A 22 6.73 7.69 -0.19
CA ARG A 22 5.45 8.39 0.00
C ARG A 22 4.46 8.06 -1.11
N TRP A 23 4.91 8.03 -2.37
CA TRP A 23 4.08 7.62 -3.50
C TRP A 23 3.56 6.19 -3.35
N CYS A 24 4.34 5.24 -2.86
CA CYS A 24 3.84 3.88 -2.59
C CYS A 24 2.71 3.89 -1.56
N VAL A 25 2.81 4.69 -0.49
CA VAL A 25 1.74 4.82 0.51
C VAL A 25 0.49 5.43 -0.12
N ILE A 26 0.63 6.53 -0.88
CA ILE A 26 -0.48 7.16 -1.62
C ILE A 26 -1.13 6.13 -2.55
N LEU A 27 -0.33 5.36 -3.28
CA LEU A 27 -0.82 4.36 -4.22
C LEU A 27 -1.57 3.22 -3.51
N LEU A 28 -1.13 2.77 -2.33
CA LEU A 28 -1.88 1.82 -1.50
C LEU A 28 -3.27 2.36 -1.11
N TYR A 29 -3.35 3.63 -0.72
CA TYR A 29 -4.62 4.27 -0.38
C TYR A 29 -5.53 4.46 -1.60
N THR A 30 -4.97 4.86 -2.74
CA THR A 30 -5.72 4.97 -3.99
C THR A 30 -6.24 3.61 -4.46
N LEU A 31 -5.42 2.55 -4.33
CA LEU A 31 -5.85 1.18 -4.63
C LEU A 31 -6.98 0.74 -3.69
N ALA A 32 -6.93 1.07 -2.39
CA ALA A 32 -8.01 0.78 -1.45
C ALA A 32 -9.31 1.49 -1.81
N ALA A 33 -9.22 2.78 -2.17
CA ALA A 33 -10.35 3.56 -2.62
C ALA A 33 -10.99 2.95 -3.89
N PHE A 34 -10.15 2.70 -4.91
CA PHE A 34 -10.58 2.07 -6.17
C PHE A 34 -11.21 0.70 -5.94
N TRP A 35 -10.59 -0.11 -5.10
CA TRP A 35 -11.06 -1.46 -4.79
C TRP A 35 -12.42 -1.45 -4.09
N GLY A 36 -12.68 -0.51 -3.18
CA GLY A 36 -13.99 -0.34 -2.55
C GLY A 36 -15.11 -0.07 -3.55
N VAL A 37 -14.85 0.71 -4.61
CA VAL A 37 -15.82 0.97 -5.68
C VAL A 37 -15.94 -0.22 -6.64
N ALA A 38 -14.80 -0.80 -7.03
CA ALA A 38 -14.74 -1.88 -8.02
C ALA A 38 -15.49 -3.15 -7.59
N GLN A 39 -15.50 -3.46 -6.28
CA GLN A 39 -16.26 -4.60 -5.74
C GLN A 39 -17.76 -4.48 -5.98
N ILE A 40 -18.30 -3.27 -6.05
CA ILE A 40 -19.73 -3.02 -6.23
C ILE A 40 -20.09 -3.00 -7.72
N ALA A 41 -19.24 -2.40 -8.55
CA ALA A 41 -19.48 -2.31 -9.99
C ALA A 41 -19.31 -3.66 -10.70
N SER A 42 -18.52 -4.58 -10.14
CA SER A 42 -18.26 -5.90 -10.72
C SER A 42 -18.10 -6.96 -9.63
N PRO A 43 -19.18 -7.25 -8.87
CA PRO A 43 -19.16 -8.30 -7.88
C PRO A 43 -18.81 -9.63 -8.55
N ASN A 44 -18.00 -10.45 -7.87
CA ASN A 44 -17.52 -11.76 -8.35
C ASN A 44 -16.54 -11.75 -9.55
N ASN A 45 -15.99 -10.60 -9.95
CA ASN A 45 -14.96 -10.58 -10.99
C ASN A 45 -13.59 -11.07 -10.45
N VAL A 46 -13.35 -12.38 -10.60
CA VAL A 46 -12.14 -13.08 -10.14
C VAL A 46 -10.84 -12.43 -10.64
N PHE A 47 -10.82 -11.91 -11.87
CA PHE A 47 -9.65 -11.24 -12.42
C PHE A 47 -9.33 -9.95 -11.64
N LEU A 48 -10.33 -9.14 -11.32
CA LEU A 48 -10.14 -7.92 -10.52
C LEU A 48 -9.69 -8.23 -9.09
N TYR A 49 -10.15 -9.34 -8.50
CA TYR A 49 -9.66 -9.82 -7.20
C TYR A 49 -8.16 -10.14 -7.24
N TYR A 50 -7.71 -10.93 -8.20
CA TYR A 50 -6.28 -11.27 -8.30
C TYR A 50 -5.43 -10.06 -8.68
N LEU A 51 -5.89 -9.23 -9.61
CA LEU A 51 -5.15 -8.03 -10.03
C LEU A 51 -4.97 -7.05 -8.88
N SER A 52 -6.02 -6.77 -8.11
CA SER A 52 -5.94 -5.88 -6.95
C SER A 52 -5.00 -6.47 -5.89
N ALA A 53 -5.10 -7.76 -5.58
CA ALA A 53 -4.19 -8.43 -4.64
C ALA A 53 -2.72 -8.32 -5.07
N LEU A 54 -2.41 -8.53 -6.35
CA LEU A 54 -1.05 -8.37 -6.90
C LEU A 54 -0.57 -6.91 -6.79
N LEU A 55 -1.42 -5.93 -7.08
CA LEU A 55 -1.08 -4.51 -6.98
C LEU A 55 -0.83 -4.08 -5.53
N PHE A 56 -1.65 -4.53 -4.58
CA PHE A 56 -1.42 -4.29 -3.15
C PHE A 56 -0.11 -4.92 -2.67
N ALA A 57 0.10 -6.20 -2.97
CA ALA A 57 1.30 -6.92 -2.60
C ALA A 57 2.56 -6.28 -3.20
N GLY A 58 2.51 -5.92 -4.48
CA GLY A 58 3.62 -5.27 -5.19
C GLY A 58 3.94 -3.91 -4.60
N THR A 59 2.92 -3.10 -4.32
CA THR A 59 3.10 -1.75 -3.77
C THR A 59 3.62 -1.78 -2.34
N ALA A 60 3.09 -2.68 -1.50
CA ALA A 60 3.57 -2.89 -0.13
C ALA A 60 5.03 -3.38 -0.11
N THR A 61 5.39 -4.29 -1.02
CA THR A 61 6.76 -4.79 -1.16
C THR A 61 7.72 -3.71 -1.65
N CYS A 62 7.28 -2.87 -2.60
CA CYS A 62 8.05 -1.73 -3.08
C CYS A 62 8.31 -0.72 -1.95
N TRP A 63 7.27 -0.38 -1.19
CA TRP A 63 7.38 0.48 -0.01
C TRP A 63 8.40 -0.07 0.99
N ALA A 64 8.31 -1.35 1.35
CA ALA A 64 9.21 -1.99 2.30
C ALA A 64 10.65 -2.02 1.79
N SER A 65 10.85 -2.35 0.51
CA SER A 65 12.16 -2.36 -0.14
C SER A 65 12.83 -0.99 -0.08
N LEU A 66 12.06 0.08 -0.28
CA LEU A 66 12.54 1.46 -0.15
C LEU A 66 12.83 1.84 1.30
N ASP A 67 11.97 1.48 2.25
CA ASP A 67 12.18 1.77 3.68
C ASP A 67 13.45 1.09 4.21
N PHE A 68 13.73 -0.15 3.80
CA PHE A 68 14.98 -0.84 4.10
C PHE A 68 16.21 -0.11 3.55
N ARG A 69 16.16 0.33 2.29
CA ARG A 69 17.25 1.08 1.65
C ARG A 69 17.50 2.43 2.32
N ILE A 70 16.45 3.12 2.77
CA ILE A 70 16.54 4.39 3.50
C ILE A 70 17.16 4.18 4.88
N GLN A 71 16.85 3.07 5.55
CA GLN A 71 17.46 2.70 6.84
C GLN A 71 18.91 2.18 6.71
N GLY A 72 19.51 2.22 5.51
CA GLY A 72 20.87 1.72 5.26
C GLY A 72 21.02 0.20 5.38
N ARG A 73 19.92 -0.55 5.41
CA ARG A 73 19.93 -2.01 5.55
C ARG A 73 19.87 -2.67 4.18
N ARG A 74 20.62 -3.76 4.00
CA ARG A 74 20.52 -4.59 2.79
C ARG A 74 19.22 -5.38 2.84
N PHE A 75 18.47 -5.34 1.75
CA PHE A 75 17.26 -6.13 1.56
C PHE A 75 17.67 -7.43 0.83
N PRO A 76 17.73 -8.60 1.51
CA PRO A 76 18.19 -9.83 0.90
C PRO A 76 17.28 -10.22 -0.27
N GLY A 77 17.83 -10.79 -1.35
CA GLY A 77 17.09 -10.99 -2.60
C GLY A 77 15.80 -11.81 -2.48
N ILE A 78 15.69 -12.73 -1.50
CA ILE A 78 14.49 -13.56 -1.27
C ILE A 78 13.43 -12.88 -0.40
N VAL A 79 13.83 -11.90 0.42
CA VAL A 79 12.92 -11.19 1.34
C VAL A 79 11.80 -10.43 0.60
N PRO A 80 12.01 -9.75 -0.55
CA PRO A 80 10.91 -9.15 -1.30
C PRO A 80 9.82 -10.16 -1.68
N LEU A 81 10.20 -11.38 -2.07
CA LEU A 81 9.24 -12.41 -2.49
C LEU A 81 8.41 -12.89 -1.30
N ILE A 82 9.05 -13.13 -0.15
CA ILE A 82 8.36 -13.49 1.09
C ILE A 82 7.41 -12.36 1.50
N TYR A 83 7.90 -11.11 1.42
CA TYR A 83 7.11 -9.94 1.74
C TYR A 83 5.90 -9.81 0.83
N PHE A 84 6.06 -10.04 -0.48
CA PHE A 84 4.97 -10.01 -1.45
C PHE A 84 3.88 -11.03 -1.11
N LEU A 85 4.26 -12.27 -0.80
CA LEU A 85 3.33 -13.35 -0.48
C LEU A 85 2.61 -13.15 0.86
N THR A 86 3.27 -12.53 1.82
CA THR A 86 2.78 -12.42 3.21
C THR A 86 2.56 -10.97 3.65
N TRP A 87 2.32 -10.07 2.70
CA TRP A 87 2.50 -8.62 2.88
C TRP A 87 1.79 -7.96 4.09
N PRO A 88 0.60 -8.39 4.57
CA PRO A 88 0.05 -7.80 5.79
C PRO A 88 0.83 -8.22 7.04
N ALA A 89 1.22 -9.50 7.12
CA ALA A 89 1.96 -10.04 8.25
C ALA A 89 3.45 -9.66 8.20
N ALA A 90 4.05 -9.66 7.01
CA ALA A 90 5.43 -9.27 6.80
C ALA A 90 5.65 -7.78 7.10
N THR A 91 4.69 -6.90 6.75
CA THR A 91 4.73 -5.49 7.15
C THR A 91 4.66 -5.31 8.65
N LEU A 92 3.79 -6.04 9.34
CA LEU A 92 3.71 -6.02 10.78
C LEU A 92 5.02 -6.46 11.44
N ALA A 93 5.50 -7.65 11.09
CA ALA A 93 6.74 -8.22 11.63
C ALA A 93 7.94 -7.29 11.38
N TYR A 94 8.01 -6.70 10.19
CA TYR A 94 9.05 -5.72 9.84
C TYR A 94 8.99 -4.45 10.69
N LEU A 95 7.80 -3.87 10.86
CA LEU A 95 7.62 -2.66 11.64
C LEU A 95 7.93 -2.89 13.11
N VAL A 96 7.52 -4.02 13.67
CA VAL A 96 7.88 -4.43 15.03
C VAL A 96 9.39 -4.63 15.15
N TYR A 97 10.02 -5.29 14.18
CA TYR A 97 11.48 -5.51 14.19
C TYR A 97 12.29 -4.21 14.09
N THR A 98 11.85 -3.24 13.28
CA THR A 98 12.62 -2.00 13.05
C THR A 98 12.30 -0.88 14.03
N ARG A 99 11.06 -0.81 14.52
CA ARG A 99 10.54 0.32 15.33
C ARG A 99 10.00 -0.12 16.69
N GLY A 100 10.12 -1.40 17.05
CA GLY A 100 9.63 -1.96 18.31
C GLY A 100 8.11 -1.86 18.44
N PHE A 101 7.61 -1.63 19.66
CA PHE A 101 6.18 -1.52 19.94
C PHE A 101 5.51 -0.32 19.22
N ARG A 102 6.26 0.75 18.92
CA ARG A 102 5.76 1.86 18.10
C ARG A 102 5.42 1.42 16.68
N GLY A 103 6.13 0.41 16.16
CA GLY A 103 5.86 -0.19 14.86
C GLY A 103 4.46 -0.81 14.77
N LEU A 104 3.99 -1.43 15.85
CA LEU A 104 2.61 -1.94 15.96
C LEU A 104 1.60 -0.81 15.78
N GLY A 105 1.82 0.33 16.45
CA GLY A 105 0.95 1.50 16.34
C GLY A 105 0.90 2.08 14.92
N TYR A 106 2.05 2.21 14.25
CA TYR A 106 2.10 2.66 12.85
C TYR A 106 1.41 1.67 11.91
N TRP A 107 1.62 0.37 12.11
CA TRP A 107 0.95 -0.66 11.32
C TRP A 107 -0.58 -0.58 11.50
N ALA A 108 -1.04 -0.51 12.75
CA ALA A 108 -2.46 -0.41 13.08
C ALA A 108 -3.08 0.85 12.49
N LEU A 109 -2.41 1.99 12.56
CA LEU A 109 -2.87 3.25 11.96
C LEU A 109 -3.08 3.10 10.44
N HIS A 110 -2.12 2.50 9.75
CA HIS A 110 -2.24 2.28 8.30
C HIS A 110 -3.30 1.24 7.95
N ALA A 111 -3.38 0.14 8.70
CA ALA A 111 -4.41 -0.88 8.51
C ALA A 111 -5.82 -0.30 8.71
N LEU A 112 -6.04 0.43 9.80
CA LEU A 112 -7.29 1.12 10.08
C LEU A 112 -7.60 2.19 9.01
N GLY A 113 -6.59 2.95 8.58
CA GLY A 113 -6.76 3.93 7.51
C GLY A 113 -7.16 3.31 6.17
N LEU A 114 -6.57 2.16 5.81
CA LEU A 114 -6.92 1.44 4.58
C LEU A 114 -8.35 0.89 4.65
N VAL A 115 -8.72 0.29 5.80
CA VAL A 115 -10.09 -0.18 6.05
C VAL A 115 -11.08 0.98 6.00
N ALA A 116 -10.76 2.10 6.66
CA ALA A 116 -11.61 3.28 6.67
C ALA A 116 -11.83 3.80 5.25
N ILE A 117 -10.77 3.98 4.45
CA ILE A 117 -10.91 4.43 3.06
C ILE A 117 -11.73 3.45 2.22
N LEU A 118 -11.52 2.16 2.39
CA LEU A 118 -12.31 1.14 1.70
C LEU A 118 -13.79 1.25 2.07
N MET A 119 -14.12 1.42 3.35
CA MET A 119 -15.51 1.63 3.80
C MET A 119 -16.09 2.95 3.30
N PHE A 120 -15.32 4.04 3.34
CA PHE A 120 -15.74 5.36 2.89
C PHE A 120 -15.90 5.47 1.38
N THR A 121 -15.33 4.58 0.58
CA THR A 121 -15.64 4.50 -0.86
C THR A 121 -16.74 3.49 -1.12
N PHE A 122 -16.69 2.32 -0.48
CA PHE A 122 -17.69 1.26 -0.65
C PHE A 122 -19.10 1.74 -0.29
N VAL A 123 -19.32 2.21 0.94
CA VAL A 123 -20.67 2.55 1.44
C VAL A 123 -21.38 3.59 0.57
N PRO A 124 -20.79 4.78 0.28
CA PRO A 124 -21.47 5.77 -0.55
C PRO A 124 -21.58 5.34 -2.01
N SER A 125 -20.62 4.58 -2.56
CA SER A 125 -20.77 4.05 -3.92
C SER A 125 -21.91 3.02 -4.01
N ALA A 126 -22.09 2.20 -2.98
CA ALA A 126 -23.19 1.24 -2.92
C ALA A 126 -24.54 1.97 -2.86
N LEU A 127 -24.68 2.94 -1.95
CA LEU A 127 -25.89 3.76 -1.84
C LEU A 127 -26.18 4.55 -3.12
N LEU A 128 -25.15 5.09 -3.78
CA LEU A 128 -25.31 5.84 -5.03
C LEU A 128 -25.79 4.92 -6.16
N LEU A 129 -25.18 3.75 -6.32
CA LEU A 129 -25.55 2.81 -7.38
C LEU A 129 -26.94 2.21 -7.15
N ASP A 130 -27.33 1.99 -5.90
CA ASP A 130 -28.68 1.58 -5.52
C ASP A 130 -29.71 2.67 -5.81
N TRP A 131 -29.42 3.92 -5.44
CA TRP A 131 -30.27 5.07 -5.75
C TRP A 131 -30.43 5.31 -7.26
N LEU A 132 -29.40 5.00 -8.05
CA LEU A 132 -29.46 5.03 -9.52
C LEU A 132 -30.20 3.82 -10.12
N GLY A 133 -30.59 2.84 -9.32
CA GLY A 133 -31.26 1.61 -9.75
C GLY A 133 -30.36 0.65 -10.53
N TRP A 134 -29.03 0.77 -10.38
CA TRP A 134 -28.05 -0.09 -11.07
C TRP A 134 -27.74 -1.37 -10.31
N ILE A 135 -27.90 -1.35 -8.99
CA ILE A 135 -27.82 -2.52 -8.11
C ILE A 135 -29.06 -2.51 -7.20
N ASN A 136 -29.39 -3.66 -6.61
CA ASN A 136 -30.46 -3.79 -5.64
C ASN A 136 -29.86 -4.35 -4.35
N LEU A 137 -29.63 -3.50 -3.34
CA LEU A 137 -28.96 -3.91 -2.11
C LEU A 137 -29.77 -4.94 -1.30
N ASP A 138 -31.09 -4.96 -1.49
CA ASP A 138 -32.02 -5.88 -0.80
C ASP A 138 -31.89 -7.34 -1.29
N GLU A 139 -31.35 -7.58 -2.48
CA GLU A 139 -31.12 -8.92 -3.04
C GLU A 139 -29.74 -9.52 -2.65
N ILE A 140 -28.88 -8.73 -2.00
CA ILE A 140 -27.49 -9.11 -1.68
C ILE A 140 -27.37 -9.63 -0.22
N GLN A 141 -28.45 -9.56 0.58
CA GLN A 141 -28.53 -10.14 1.94
C GLN A 141 -28.83 -11.64 1.92
#